data_AF-A0A7T1WS42-F1
#
_entry.id   AF-A0A7T1WS42-F1
#
_cell.length_a   1.000
_cell.length_b   1.000
_cell.length_c   1.000
_cell.angle_alpha   90.00
_cell.angle_beta   90.00
_cell.angle_gamma   90.00
#
_symmetry.space_group_name_H-M   'P 1'
#
loop_
_entity.id
_entity.type
_entity.pdbx_description
1 polymer ?
#
loop_
_entity_poly.entity_id
_entity_poly.type
_entity_poly.pdbx_seq_one_letter_code
_entity_poly.pdbx_strand_id
1 'polypeptide(L)'
;MRIRLHRWAAACVPLTLFAATACGGPESDAASQVDETKVSATNDSTGDSGRGSGEIPSRGSGSRGTSEVGESAGPGGPGPEGGPAADREWPENDVTGAIPLPVRGAGAGGSGAGRGDAVTLTYDAGAGEGFGAAIRAAADSWNDSVSEVNLQPAGAGTEADIRIVVSKGWPGADPEGPGLGKGTVTIGRRALAQGHDAIRVVAHEFGHILGLEDKQPGPCSSVMSGKSPGAACTNSYPNAAEIREVRRNFGPTAAIG
;
A
#
# COMPACT_ATOMS: atom_id res chain seq x y z
N MET A 1 -21.44 -35.47 -47.74
CA MET A 1 -20.14 -34.94 -47.29
C MET A 1 -19.55 -35.88 -46.26
N ARG A 2 -18.35 -36.41 -46.50
CA ARG A 2 -17.71 -37.46 -45.68
C ARG A 2 -16.93 -36.81 -44.53
N ILE A 3 -17.31 -37.10 -43.29
CA ILE A 3 -16.68 -36.59 -42.07
C ILE A 3 -15.45 -37.46 -41.77
N ARG A 4 -14.25 -36.87 -41.78
CA ARG A 4 -13.00 -37.53 -41.38
C ARG A 4 -12.79 -37.40 -39.87
N LEU A 5 -12.97 -38.50 -39.14
CA LEU A 5 -12.57 -38.63 -37.73
C LEU A 5 -11.05 -38.80 -37.65
N HIS A 6 -10.35 -37.83 -37.06
CA HIS A 6 -8.92 -37.92 -36.75
C HIS A 6 -8.74 -38.63 -35.41
N ARG A 7 -8.21 -39.86 -35.47
CA ARG A 7 -7.76 -40.64 -34.31
C ARG A 7 -6.43 -40.05 -33.83
N TRP A 8 -6.40 -39.51 -32.61
CA TRP A 8 -5.16 -39.20 -31.90
C TRP A 8 -4.77 -40.40 -31.05
N ALA A 9 -3.57 -40.91 -31.28
CA ALA A 9 -2.96 -41.98 -30.50
C ALA A 9 -2.36 -41.41 -29.22
N ALA A 10 -2.77 -41.95 -28.07
CA ALA A 10 -2.18 -41.67 -26.78
C ALA A 10 -0.82 -42.39 -26.67
N ALA A 11 0.26 -41.64 -26.47
CA ALA A 11 1.56 -42.19 -26.12
C ALA A 11 1.70 -42.17 -24.59
N CYS A 12 1.67 -43.37 -23.99
CA CYS A 12 2.09 -43.62 -22.61
C CYS A 12 3.62 -43.47 -22.52
N VAL A 13 4.09 -42.64 -21.61
CA VAL A 13 5.51 -42.61 -21.18
C VAL A 13 5.60 -43.29 -19.82
N PRO A 14 6.53 -44.24 -19.61
CA PRO A 14 6.57 -45.04 -18.39
C PRO A 14 7.15 -44.29 -17.19
N LEU A 15 6.52 -44.56 -16.05
CA LEU A 15 6.94 -44.28 -14.69
C LEU A 15 8.31 -44.94 -14.42
N THR A 16 9.32 -44.17 -14.04
CA THR A 16 10.56 -44.71 -13.47
C THR A 16 10.59 -44.47 -11.96
N LEU A 17 10.49 -45.58 -11.23
CA LEU A 17 10.74 -45.73 -9.80
C LEU A 17 12.22 -45.42 -9.51
N PHE A 18 12.51 -44.54 -8.56
CA PHE A 18 13.78 -44.58 -7.83
C PHE A 18 13.51 -44.95 -6.38
N ALA A 19 14.07 -46.09 -5.99
CA ALA A 19 13.98 -46.67 -4.66
C ALA A 19 14.90 -45.94 -3.68
N ALA A 20 14.43 -45.86 -2.44
CA ALA A 20 15.14 -45.39 -1.27
C ALA A 20 16.38 -46.24 -0.96
N THR A 21 17.43 -45.60 -0.46
CA THR A 21 18.48 -46.26 0.33
C THR A 21 18.60 -45.52 1.65
N ALA A 22 18.11 -46.18 2.71
CA ALA A 22 18.32 -45.81 4.10
C ALA A 22 19.65 -46.41 4.59
N CYS A 23 20.42 -45.65 5.37
CA CYS A 23 21.46 -46.18 6.24
C CYS A 23 21.39 -45.44 7.59
N GLY A 24 21.44 -46.21 8.68
CA GLY A 24 21.05 -45.83 10.03
C GLY A 24 21.93 -44.83 10.78
N GLY A 25 21.45 -44.46 11.98
CA GLY A 25 21.97 -43.42 12.89
C GLY A 25 23.32 -43.70 13.55
N PRO A 26 23.63 -42.95 14.63
CA PRO A 26 23.12 -43.35 15.94
C PRO A 26 22.53 -42.23 16.81
N GLU A 27 21.83 -42.72 17.82
CA GLU A 27 21.15 -42.08 18.93
C GLU A 27 22.12 -41.32 19.86
N SER A 28 21.61 -40.28 20.53
CA SER A 28 22.19 -39.74 21.76
C SER A 28 21.07 -39.20 22.64
N ASP A 29 20.58 -40.09 23.50
CA ASP A 29 19.90 -39.77 24.74
C ASP A 29 20.87 -39.07 25.70
N ALA A 30 20.46 -37.92 26.22
CA ALA A 30 20.93 -37.43 27.52
C ALA A 30 19.89 -36.50 28.14
N ALA A 31 18.97 -37.10 28.89
CA ALA A 31 18.20 -36.42 29.92
C ALA A 31 19.00 -36.39 31.24
N SER A 32 19.11 -35.22 31.86
CA SER A 32 19.35 -34.95 33.29
C SER A 32 19.50 -33.43 33.44
N GLN A 33 18.98 -32.71 34.42
CA GLN A 33 18.30 -33.05 35.66
C GLN A 33 17.53 -31.80 36.11
N VAL A 34 16.35 -32.03 36.67
CA VAL A 34 15.63 -31.09 37.55
C VAL A 34 16.35 -31.03 38.89
N ASP A 35 16.60 -29.82 39.40
CA ASP A 35 16.87 -29.59 40.82
C ASP A 35 15.83 -28.61 41.37
N GLU A 36 14.86 -29.20 42.08
CA GLU A 36 13.99 -28.51 43.01
C GLU A 36 14.76 -28.27 44.32
N THR A 37 14.96 -26.99 44.67
CA THR A 37 15.07 -26.62 46.09
C THR A 37 13.85 -25.82 46.52
N LYS A 38 12.96 -26.56 47.18
CA LYS A 38 11.86 -26.13 48.04
C LYS A 38 12.39 -25.59 49.37
N VAL A 39 11.92 -24.40 49.77
CA VAL A 39 11.63 -23.98 51.16
C VAL A 39 10.81 -22.68 51.08
N SER A 40 9.48 -22.71 51.17
CA SER A 40 8.63 -22.77 52.38
C SER A 40 8.55 -21.46 53.19
N ALA A 41 7.32 -20.92 53.20
CA ALA A 41 6.59 -20.30 54.32
C ALA A 41 6.92 -18.82 54.65
N THR A 42 6.01 -17.93 55.09
CA THR A 42 4.56 -17.91 55.42
C THR A 42 4.22 -16.45 55.82
N ASN A 43 2.91 -16.11 55.78
CA ASN A 43 2.22 -15.03 56.52
C ASN A 43 2.43 -13.58 56.05
N ASP A 44 1.41 -12.86 55.57
CA ASP A 44 0.16 -12.39 56.22
C ASP A 44 0.43 -11.30 57.27
N SER A 45 0.10 -10.04 56.92
CA SER A 45 -0.63 -9.09 57.79
C SER A 45 -0.66 -7.66 57.24
N THR A 46 -1.89 -7.21 56.97
CA THR A 46 -2.54 -6.03 57.58
C THR A 46 -2.03 -4.60 57.30
N GLY A 47 -2.89 -3.85 56.59
CA GLY A 47 -3.40 -2.52 57.00
C GLY A 47 -2.55 -1.27 56.71
N ASP A 48 -3.07 -0.31 55.96
CA ASP A 48 -3.83 0.82 56.55
C ASP A 48 -4.36 1.78 55.47
N SER A 49 -5.45 2.41 55.89
CA SER A 49 -6.45 3.29 55.32
C SER A 49 -5.94 4.68 54.96
N GLY A 50 -6.51 5.27 53.91
CA GLY A 50 -6.32 6.70 53.59
C GLY A 50 -7.49 7.26 52.80
N ARG A 51 -8.60 7.51 53.52
CA ARG A 51 -9.88 8.05 53.06
C ARG A 51 -9.79 9.57 52.89
N GLY A 52 -10.38 10.11 51.83
CA GLY A 52 -10.56 11.56 51.65
C GLY A 52 -11.73 11.87 50.71
N SER A 53 -12.94 11.86 51.25
CA SER A 53 -14.19 12.24 50.56
C SER A 53 -14.33 13.77 50.47
N GLY A 54 -14.93 14.24 49.39
CA GLY A 54 -15.54 15.57 49.26
C GLY A 54 -16.57 15.57 48.14
N GLU A 55 -17.85 15.69 48.50
CA GLU A 55 -19.05 15.61 47.64
C GLU A 55 -19.36 16.92 46.88
N ILE A 56 -19.64 16.81 45.56
CA ILE A 56 -20.87 17.18 44.78
C ILE A 56 -21.69 18.41 45.27
N PRO A 57 -22.14 19.39 44.40
CA PRO A 57 -23.24 19.11 43.46
C PRO A 57 -23.42 19.88 42.12
N SER A 58 -23.99 19.12 41.17
CA SER A 58 -25.08 19.37 40.21
C SER A 58 -25.34 20.76 39.62
N ARG A 59 -25.37 20.83 38.27
CA ARG A 59 -26.31 21.51 37.34
C ARG A 59 -25.74 21.34 35.91
N GLY A 60 -26.49 21.08 34.84
CA GLY A 60 -27.92 20.99 34.62
C GLY A 60 -28.21 20.42 33.21
N SER A 61 -29.49 20.13 32.99
CA SER A 61 -30.08 19.55 31.78
C SER A 61 -29.83 20.32 30.49
N GLY A 62 -29.65 19.58 29.39
CA GLY A 62 -29.78 20.05 28.01
C GLY A 62 -30.01 18.85 27.08
N SER A 63 -31.16 18.83 26.41
CA SER A 63 -31.67 17.71 25.60
C SER A 63 -31.24 17.77 24.13
N ARG A 64 -31.21 16.58 23.49
CA ARG A 64 -31.49 16.26 22.07
C ARG A 64 -30.66 16.94 20.96
N GLY A 65 -30.04 16.07 20.16
CA GLY A 65 -29.68 16.25 18.74
C GLY A 65 -28.87 15.02 18.30
N THR A 66 -29.55 13.93 17.95
CA THR A 66 -29.51 13.32 16.60
C THR A 66 -28.11 13.11 16.04
N SER A 67 -27.76 11.83 15.95
CA SER A 67 -26.68 11.28 15.15
C SER A 67 -26.71 11.82 13.73
N GLU A 68 -25.59 12.35 13.24
CA GLU A 68 -25.28 12.43 11.81
C GLU A 68 -23.79 12.10 11.61
N VAL A 69 -23.58 11.04 10.83
CA VAL A 69 -22.47 10.71 9.91
C VAL A 69 -21.23 11.62 9.99
N GLY A 70 -20.02 11.09 10.20
CA GLY A 70 -19.36 10.21 9.23
C GLY A 70 -18.85 11.03 8.04
N GLU A 71 -17.92 11.96 8.30
CA GLU A 71 -17.35 12.84 7.27
C GLU A 71 -16.27 12.09 6.48
N SER A 72 -16.76 11.29 5.54
CA SER A 72 -16.01 10.71 4.43
C SER A 72 -15.44 11.83 3.56
N ALA A 73 -14.16 11.71 3.18
CA ALA A 73 -13.53 12.52 2.15
C ALA A 73 -14.18 12.24 0.78
N GLY A 74 -15.32 12.90 0.54
CA GLY A 74 -15.94 13.06 -0.76
C GLY A 74 -15.31 14.21 -1.56
N PRO A 75 -15.73 14.39 -2.82
CA PRO A 75 -14.98 15.09 -3.87
C PRO A 75 -14.68 16.54 -3.50
N GLY A 76 -13.49 17.01 -3.89
CA GLY A 76 -12.96 18.32 -3.57
C GLY A 76 -13.98 19.46 -3.71
N GLY A 77 -14.41 19.99 -2.56
CA GLY A 77 -15.12 21.26 -2.51
C GLY A 77 -14.21 22.43 -2.90
N PRO A 78 -14.75 23.51 -3.48
CA PRO A 78 -13.96 24.66 -3.89
C PRO A 78 -13.34 25.33 -2.66
N GLY A 79 -12.03 25.18 -2.51
CA GLY A 79 -11.25 25.97 -1.57
C GLY A 79 -11.34 27.47 -1.91
N PRO A 80 -11.09 28.36 -0.93
CA PRO A 80 -11.33 29.79 -1.10
C PRO A 80 -10.58 30.34 -2.32
N GLU A 81 -11.34 30.99 -3.20
CA GLU A 81 -10.84 31.73 -4.37
C GLU A 81 -10.01 32.93 -3.91
N GLY A 82 -8.75 32.65 -3.57
CA GLY A 82 -7.75 33.65 -3.23
C GLY A 82 -6.92 34.04 -4.44
N GLY A 83 -7.40 35.03 -5.20
CA GLY A 83 -6.61 35.87 -6.11
C GLY A 83 -6.17 35.22 -7.44
N PRO A 84 -5.87 36.04 -8.47
CA PRO A 84 -5.41 35.51 -9.74
C PRO A 84 -4.06 34.85 -9.49
N ALA A 85 -4.01 33.52 -9.61
CA ALA A 85 -2.79 32.81 -9.96
C ALA A 85 -2.46 33.17 -11.42
N ALA A 86 -2.14 34.45 -11.63
CA ALA A 86 -1.45 34.89 -12.81
C ALA A 86 -0.16 34.08 -12.88
N ASP A 87 0.02 33.43 -14.04
CA ASP A 87 1.30 33.26 -14.73
C ASP A 87 2.54 32.88 -13.91
N ARG A 88 2.41 32.10 -12.84
CA ARG A 88 3.56 31.39 -12.28
C ARG A 88 3.99 30.37 -13.34
N GLU A 89 5.05 30.70 -14.07
CA GLU A 89 5.85 29.78 -14.88
C GLU A 89 6.06 28.53 -14.02
N TRP A 90 5.29 27.49 -14.32
CA TRP A 90 5.36 26.25 -13.55
C TRP A 90 6.69 25.59 -13.93
N PRO A 91 7.47 25.08 -12.96
CA PRO A 91 8.72 24.43 -13.28
C PRO A 91 8.47 23.37 -14.35
N GLU A 92 9.23 23.48 -15.43
CA GLU A 92 9.21 22.52 -16.52
C GLU A 92 9.81 21.22 -15.99
N ASN A 93 8.94 20.22 -15.75
CA ASN A 93 9.31 18.81 -15.56
C ASN A 93 10.01 18.45 -14.23
N ASP A 94 9.93 17.15 -13.90
CA ASP A 94 10.57 16.41 -12.80
C ASP A 94 10.91 17.21 -11.54
N VAL A 95 9.87 17.76 -10.90
CA VAL A 95 10.04 18.55 -9.68
C VAL A 95 10.30 17.62 -8.50
N THR A 96 11.57 17.49 -8.15
CA THR A 96 12.16 17.01 -6.89
C THR A 96 11.41 15.89 -6.13
N GLY A 97 12.10 14.77 -5.98
CA GLY A 97 11.91 13.91 -4.84
C GLY A 97 13.15 13.09 -4.54
N ALA A 98 13.24 12.56 -3.33
CA ALA A 98 14.31 11.63 -3.01
C ALA A 98 14.08 10.36 -3.83
N ILE A 99 14.88 10.15 -4.90
CA ILE A 99 14.84 8.88 -5.64
C ILE A 99 15.04 7.78 -4.60
N PRO A 100 14.08 6.86 -4.45
CA PRO A 100 14.21 5.78 -3.49
C PRO A 100 15.51 5.03 -3.78
N LEU A 101 16.44 5.06 -2.82
CA LEU A 101 17.52 4.10 -2.85
C LEU A 101 16.87 2.76 -2.55
N PRO A 102 17.15 1.69 -3.32
CA PRO A 102 16.65 0.37 -2.98
C PRO A 102 17.09 0.10 -1.55
N VAL A 103 16.13 -0.14 -0.65
CA VAL A 103 16.43 -0.65 0.69
C VAL A 103 17.01 -2.04 0.47
N ARG A 104 18.33 -2.09 0.31
CA ARG A 104 19.11 -3.31 0.17
C ARG A 104 19.05 -4.06 1.50
N GLY A 105 17.96 -4.80 1.71
CA GLY A 105 18.12 -6.13 2.28
C GLY A 105 18.96 -6.94 1.28
N ALA A 106 20.06 -7.53 1.74
CA ALA A 106 20.90 -8.35 0.89
C ALA A 106 20.07 -9.44 0.19
N GLY A 107 19.90 -9.29 -1.13
CA GLY A 107 19.22 -10.24 -2.00
C GLY A 107 19.69 -10.00 -3.43
N ALA A 108 20.31 -11.01 -4.03
CA ALA A 108 21.01 -10.95 -5.31
C ALA A 108 20.10 -10.54 -6.48
N GLY A 109 20.73 -9.97 -7.52
CA GLY A 109 20.09 -9.67 -8.78
C GLY A 109 19.38 -10.89 -9.36
N GLY A 110 18.07 -10.74 -9.58
CA GLY A 110 17.26 -11.66 -10.34
C GLY A 110 16.80 -10.97 -11.61
N SER A 111 17.32 -11.39 -12.76
CA SER A 111 16.61 -11.25 -14.03
C SER A 111 15.19 -11.79 -13.86
N GLY A 112 14.19 -11.02 -14.31
CA GLY A 112 12.76 -11.28 -14.12
C GLY A 112 12.36 -12.75 -14.28
N ALA A 113 12.40 -13.48 -13.18
CA ALA A 113 11.66 -14.71 -12.99
C ALA A 113 10.22 -14.27 -12.71
N GLY A 114 9.30 -14.70 -13.56
CA GLY A 114 7.92 -14.21 -13.58
C GLY A 114 7.30 -14.17 -12.18
N ARG A 115 6.80 -12.99 -11.81
CA ARG A 115 5.75 -12.82 -10.80
C ARG A 115 4.48 -13.50 -11.31
N GLY A 116 4.46 -14.83 -11.32
CA GLY A 116 3.41 -15.63 -11.95
C GLY A 116 2.01 -15.36 -11.41
N ASP A 117 1.91 -14.77 -10.22
CA ASP A 117 0.65 -14.53 -9.51
C ASP A 117 0.33 -13.04 -9.26
N ALA A 118 1.21 -12.10 -9.66
CA ALA A 118 0.96 -10.67 -9.42
C ALA A 118 0.03 -10.09 -10.48
N VAL A 119 -0.96 -9.31 -10.05
CA VAL A 119 -1.80 -8.52 -10.95
C VAL A 119 -0.93 -7.43 -11.57
N THR A 120 -0.73 -7.50 -12.88
CA THR A 120 0.01 -6.48 -13.61
C THR A 120 -0.94 -5.36 -14.00
N LEU A 121 -0.62 -4.13 -13.59
CA LEU A 121 -1.34 -2.92 -13.97
C LEU A 121 -0.40 -2.03 -14.76
N THR A 122 -0.89 -1.55 -15.90
CA THR A 122 -0.11 -0.69 -16.80
C THR A 122 -0.43 0.77 -16.57
N TYR A 123 0.58 1.64 -16.60
CA TYR A 123 0.40 3.09 -16.50
C TYR A 123 1.00 3.83 -17.69
N ASP A 124 0.41 4.98 -18.04
CA ASP A 124 0.97 5.86 -19.07
C ASP A 124 2.18 6.64 -18.54
N ALA A 125 3.38 6.11 -18.79
CA ALA A 125 4.63 6.76 -18.39
C ALA A 125 4.99 7.99 -19.24
N GLY A 126 4.40 8.13 -20.44
CA GLY A 126 4.74 9.13 -21.44
C GLY A 126 3.82 10.36 -21.42
N ALA A 127 2.58 10.21 -20.97
CA ALA A 127 1.60 11.32 -20.90
C ALA A 127 1.85 12.30 -19.75
N GLY A 128 2.70 11.97 -18.79
CA GLY A 128 2.93 12.77 -17.61
C GLY A 128 3.75 14.05 -17.81
N GLU A 129 3.70 14.76 -18.95
CA GLU A 129 4.36 16.06 -19.22
C GLU A 129 5.68 16.29 -18.44
N GLY A 130 6.64 15.36 -18.54
CA GLY A 130 7.95 15.44 -17.88
C GLY A 130 8.05 14.95 -16.41
N PHE A 131 7.02 14.31 -15.87
CA PHE A 131 7.01 13.62 -14.57
C PHE A 131 7.40 12.13 -14.66
N GLY A 132 7.92 11.70 -15.81
CA GLY A 132 8.16 10.28 -16.08
C GLY A 132 9.07 9.58 -15.06
N ALA A 133 10.07 10.27 -14.47
CA ALA A 133 10.91 9.65 -13.45
C ALA A 133 10.20 9.55 -12.10
N ALA A 134 9.49 10.61 -11.68
CA ALA A 134 8.67 10.56 -10.46
C ALA A 134 7.59 9.46 -10.51
N ILE A 135 6.92 9.30 -11.66
CA ILE A 135 5.92 8.24 -11.85
C ILE A 135 6.56 6.85 -11.72
N ARG A 136 7.70 6.62 -12.37
CA ARG A 136 8.44 5.35 -12.26
C ARG A 136 8.88 5.06 -10.82
N ALA A 137 9.46 6.05 -10.13
CA ALA A 137 9.90 5.89 -8.74
C ALA A 137 8.73 5.64 -7.77
N ALA A 138 7.57 6.25 -8.01
CA ALA A 138 6.36 6.00 -7.24
C ALA A 138 5.83 4.57 -7.48
N ALA A 139 5.85 4.11 -8.74
CA ALA A 139 5.51 2.73 -9.08
C ALA A 139 6.47 1.73 -8.40
N ASP A 140 7.77 2.02 -8.40
CA ASP A 140 8.79 1.20 -7.73
C ASP A 140 8.54 1.11 -6.21
N SER A 141 8.12 2.22 -5.57
CA SER A 141 7.77 2.22 -4.13
C SER A 141 6.67 1.20 -3.80
N TRP A 142 5.70 1.02 -4.68
CA TRP A 142 4.64 0.00 -4.54
C TRP A 142 5.13 -1.40 -4.89
N ASN A 143 5.85 -1.55 -6.01
CA ASN A 143 6.39 -2.84 -6.47
C ASN A 143 7.36 -3.47 -5.47
N ASP A 144 8.15 -2.65 -4.76
CA ASP A 144 9.06 -3.09 -3.70
C ASP A 144 8.32 -3.51 -2.42
N SER A 145 7.10 -3.01 -2.22
CA SER A 145 6.33 -3.16 -0.97
C SER A 145 5.29 -4.28 -1.02
N VAL A 146 4.68 -4.50 -2.19
CA VAL A 146 3.54 -5.39 -2.38
C VAL A 146 3.80 -6.33 -3.56
N SER A 147 3.90 -7.63 -3.28
CA SER A 147 4.19 -8.67 -4.26
C SER A 147 3.02 -9.01 -5.19
N GLU A 148 1.80 -8.73 -4.74
CA GLU A 148 0.53 -9.06 -5.39
C GLU A 148 0.22 -8.13 -6.56
N VAL A 149 0.94 -7.01 -6.69
CA VAL A 149 0.78 -6.05 -7.78
C VAL A 149 2.10 -5.79 -8.48
N ASN A 150 2.02 -5.50 -9.77
CA ASN A 150 3.16 -5.06 -10.58
C ASN A 150 2.72 -3.87 -11.44
N LEU A 151 3.10 -2.66 -11.03
CA LEU A 151 2.93 -1.44 -11.79
C LEU A 151 4.05 -1.33 -12.83
N GLN A 152 3.71 -1.28 -14.12
CA GLN A 152 4.71 -1.11 -15.18
C GLN A 152 4.23 -0.15 -16.28
N PRO A 153 5.14 0.50 -17.02
CA PRO A 153 4.74 1.33 -18.16
C PRO A 153 3.93 0.53 -19.18
N ALA A 154 2.87 1.14 -19.72
CA ALA A 154 2.17 0.62 -20.88
C ALA A 154 3.09 0.61 -22.11
N GLY A 155 2.84 -0.32 -23.03
CA GLY A 155 3.52 -0.34 -24.32
C GLY A 155 3.14 0.86 -25.18
N ALA A 156 4.03 1.28 -26.07
CA ALA A 156 3.70 2.35 -27.01
C ALA A 156 2.47 1.95 -27.85
N GLY A 157 1.45 2.83 -27.87
CA GLY A 157 0.21 2.60 -28.62
C GLY A 157 -0.78 1.62 -27.97
N THR A 158 -0.55 1.17 -26.74
CA THR A 158 -1.53 0.40 -25.96
C THR A 158 -2.26 1.29 -24.97
N GLU A 159 -3.55 1.05 -24.76
CA GLU A 159 -4.30 1.69 -23.68
C GLU A 159 -3.79 1.19 -22.33
N ALA A 160 -3.44 2.13 -21.44
CA ALA A 160 -3.00 1.83 -20.08
C ALA A 160 -4.20 1.59 -19.16
N ASP A 161 -4.05 0.72 -18.16
CA ASP A 161 -5.03 0.57 -17.08
C ASP A 161 -5.15 1.87 -16.26
N ILE A 162 -4.03 2.55 -16.06
CA ILE A 162 -3.91 3.79 -15.30
C ILE A 162 -3.47 4.91 -16.23
N ARG A 163 -4.38 5.82 -16.54
CA ARG A 163 -4.05 7.03 -17.29
C ARG A 163 -3.40 8.05 -16.36
N ILE A 164 -2.29 8.65 -16.78
CA ILE A 164 -1.65 9.74 -16.05
C ILE A 164 -1.93 11.06 -16.76
N VAL A 165 -2.47 12.04 -16.05
CA VAL A 165 -2.70 13.39 -16.56
C VAL A 165 -2.06 14.42 -15.64
N VAL A 166 -1.67 15.56 -16.21
CA VAL A 166 -1.11 16.68 -15.44
C VAL A 166 -2.10 17.84 -15.46
N SER A 167 -2.32 18.45 -14.30
CA SER A 167 -3.28 19.55 -14.14
C SER A 167 -2.67 20.71 -13.36
N LYS A 168 -3.18 21.92 -13.58
CA LYS A 168 -2.88 23.10 -12.74
C LYS A 168 -3.47 23.00 -11.33
N GLY A 169 -4.45 22.10 -11.13
CA GLY A 169 -5.17 21.91 -9.88
C GLY A 169 -4.42 21.12 -8.82
N TRP A 170 -5.17 20.65 -7.81
CA TRP A 170 -4.68 19.69 -6.82
C TRP A 170 -4.53 18.29 -7.44
N PRO A 171 -3.63 17.45 -6.90
CA PRO A 171 -3.55 16.04 -7.27
C PRO A 171 -4.84 15.30 -6.92
N GLY A 172 -5.05 14.16 -7.56
CA GLY A 172 -6.16 13.27 -7.25
C GLY A 172 -6.11 12.00 -8.07
N ALA A 173 -6.97 11.05 -7.71
CA ALA A 173 -7.17 9.82 -8.45
C ALA A 173 -8.66 9.57 -8.64
N ASP A 174 -9.04 9.14 -9.84
CA ASP A 174 -10.39 8.74 -10.21
C ASP A 174 -10.37 7.26 -10.61
N PRO A 175 -10.56 6.32 -9.66
CA PRO A 175 -10.70 4.90 -9.96
C PRO A 175 -11.90 4.63 -10.89
N GLU A 176 -11.76 3.68 -11.79
CA GLU A 176 -12.81 3.34 -12.76
C GLU A 176 -13.74 2.24 -12.23
N GLY A 177 -14.98 2.63 -11.93
CA GLY A 177 -16.02 1.71 -11.50
C GLY A 177 -15.74 1.08 -10.13
N PRO A 178 -16.42 -0.04 -9.79
CA PRO A 178 -16.20 -0.74 -8.52
C PRO A 178 -14.94 -1.62 -8.52
N GLY A 179 -14.28 -1.77 -9.66
CA GLY A 179 -13.07 -2.57 -9.79
C GLY A 179 -11.82 -1.81 -9.33
N LEU A 180 -10.75 -2.55 -9.06
CA LEU A 180 -9.45 -2.00 -8.65
C LEU A 180 -8.48 -1.93 -9.82
N GLY A 181 -7.46 -1.09 -9.69
CA GLY A 181 -6.30 -1.08 -10.57
C GLY A 181 -6.48 -0.34 -11.90
N LYS A 182 -7.66 0.19 -12.19
CA LYS A 182 -7.95 1.01 -13.38
C LYS A 182 -8.44 2.39 -12.97
N GLY A 183 -8.09 3.41 -13.75
CA GLY A 183 -8.56 4.77 -13.51
C GLY A 183 -7.62 5.84 -14.04
N THR A 184 -7.78 7.05 -13.53
CA THR A 184 -6.94 8.20 -13.88
C THR A 184 -6.24 8.74 -12.65
N VAL A 185 -4.94 8.96 -12.74
CA VAL A 185 -4.13 9.68 -11.75
C VAL A 185 -3.83 11.07 -12.29
N THR A 186 -4.21 12.09 -11.53
CA THR A 186 -3.95 13.49 -11.81
C THR A 186 -2.76 13.96 -10.98
N ILE A 187 -1.66 14.33 -11.65
CA ILE A 187 -0.55 15.05 -11.05
C ILE A 187 -0.91 16.53 -10.99
N GLY A 188 -1.26 17.01 -9.80
CA GLY A 188 -1.65 18.40 -9.59
C GLY A 188 -0.47 19.31 -9.28
N ARG A 189 -0.17 20.24 -10.20
CA ARG A 189 0.92 21.21 -10.06
C ARG A 189 0.77 22.09 -8.81
N ARG A 190 -0.46 22.31 -8.31
CA ARG A 190 -0.70 23.09 -7.08
C ARG A 190 -0.02 22.51 -5.84
N ALA A 191 0.07 21.19 -5.69
CA ALA A 191 0.80 20.58 -4.58
C ALA A 191 2.32 20.78 -4.73
N LEU A 192 2.82 20.64 -5.96
CA LEU A 192 4.25 20.81 -6.26
C LEU A 192 4.72 22.25 -6.03
N ALA A 193 3.92 23.26 -6.42
CA ALA A 193 4.25 24.65 -6.11
C ALA A 193 4.16 24.99 -4.61
N GLN A 194 3.50 24.16 -3.80
CA GLN A 194 3.55 24.26 -2.34
C GLN A 194 4.74 23.49 -1.74
N GLY A 195 5.61 22.92 -2.58
CA GLY A 195 6.84 22.24 -2.17
C GLY A 195 6.67 20.78 -1.81
N HIS A 196 5.52 20.15 -2.11
CA HIS A 196 5.35 18.72 -1.90
C HIS A 196 6.18 17.90 -2.90
N ASP A 197 6.77 16.81 -2.42
CA ASP A 197 7.56 15.86 -3.19
C ASP A 197 6.73 15.15 -4.27
N ALA A 198 7.17 15.17 -5.53
CA ALA A 198 6.40 14.60 -6.63
C ALA A 198 6.28 13.08 -6.55
N ILE A 199 7.30 12.37 -6.06
CA ILE A 199 7.27 10.90 -5.93
C ILE A 199 6.23 10.52 -4.89
N ARG A 200 6.21 11.19 -3.74
CA ARG A 200 5.20 10.98 -2.70
C ARG A 200 3.79 11.30 -3.20
N VAL A 201 3.62 12.42 -3.90
CA VAL A 201 2.31 12.78 -4.48
C VAL A 201 1.82 11.68 -5.41
N VAL A 202 2.63 11.23 -6.38
CA VAL A 202 2.20 10.17 -7.30
C VAL A 202 1.99 8.83 -6.59
N ALA A 203 2.84 8.49 -5.61
CA ALA A 203 2.68 7.25 -4.84
C ALA A 203 1.38 7.23 -4.03
N HIS A 204 0.97 8.39 -3.48
CA HIS A 204 -0.33 8.56 -2.83
C HIS A 204 -1.48 8.31 -3.79
N GLU A 205 -1.46 8.93 -4.98
CA GLU A 205 -2.53 8.74 -5.97
C GLU A 205 -2.60 7.31 -6.51
N PHE A 206 -1.46 6.63 -6.68
CA PHE A 206 -1.45 5.20 -6.99
C PHE A 206 -2.10 4.37 -5.88
N GLY A 207 -1.94 4.75 -4.61
CA GLY A 207 -2.61 4.10 -3.49
C GLY A 207 -4.13 4.06 -3.64
N HIS A 208 -4.74 5.14 -4.13
CA HIS A 208 -6.17 5.18 -4.43
C HIS A 208 -6.58 4.22 -5.55
N ILE A 209 -5.80 4.13 -6.62
CA ILE A 209 -6.05 3.15 -7.70
C ILE A 209 -5.92 1.70 -7.17
N LEU A 210 -5.06 1.48 -6.18
CA LEU A 210 -4.89 0.21 -5.47
C LEU A 210 -5.95 -0.04 -4.39
N GLY A 211 -6.95 0.84 -4.27
CA GLY A 211 -8.11 0.68 -3.39
C GLY A 211 -7.90 1.15 -1.96
N LEU A 212 -6.94 2.04 -1.72
CA LEU A 212 -6.76 2.68 -0.41
C LEU A 212 -7.50 4.01 -0.35
N GLU A 213 -8.15 4.28 0.78
CA GLU A 213 -8.71 5.59 1.08
C GLU A 213 -7.68 6.54 1.69
N ASP A 214 -7.95 7.84 1.60
CA ASP A 214 -7.22 8.87 2.34
C ASP A 214 -7.26 8.59 3.85
N LYS A 215 -6.12 8.78 4.53
CA LYS A 215 -5.97 8.65 5.99
C LYS A 215 -5.43 9.94 6.60
N GLN A 216 -6.09 11.06 6.26
CA GLN A 216 -5.74 12.39 6.76
C GLN A 216 -6.58 12.75 8.00
N PRO A 217 -5.99 13.45 9.00
CA PRO A 217 -4.57 13.70 9.16
C PRO A 217 -3.80 12.42 9.56
N GLY A 218 -2.52 12.32 9.18
CA GLY A 218 -1.67 11.17 9.52
C GLY A 218 -0.17 11.50 9.50
N PRO A 219 0.69 10.55 9.92
CA PRO A 219 2.14 10.75 9.97
C PRO A 219 2.80 10.59 8.60
N CYS A 220 4.01 11.14 8.43
CA CYS A 220 4.81 11.00 7.20
C CYS A 220 5.07 9.54 6.79
N SER A 221 5.11 8.61 7.76
CA SER A 221 5.27 7.19 7.51
C SER A 221 4.09 6.55 6.77
N SER A 222 2.91 7.19 6.73
CA SER A 222 1.76 6.78 5.92
C SER A 222 1.77 7.53 4.60
N VAL A 223 1.76 6.82 3.48
CA VAL A 223 1.65 7.45 2.16
C VAL A 223 0.22 8.00 1.97
N MET A 224 -0.80 7.34 2.51
CA MET A 224 -2.20 7.76 2.44
C MET A 224 -2.57 8.91 3.39
N SER A 225 -1.64 9.36 4.24
CA SER A 225 -1.80 10.65 4.94
C SER A 225 -1.63 11.87 4.01
N GLY A 226 -1.25 11.62 2.75
CA GLY A 226 -1.18 12.62 1.69
C GLY A 226 -0.35 13.83 2.11
N LYS A 227 -0.97 15.01 2.00
CA LYS A 227 -0.33 16.31 2.32
C LYS A 227 -0.28 16.65 3.81
N SER A 228 -1.05 15.97 4.65
CA SER A 228 -1.22 16.34 6.07
C SER A 228 0.07 16.39 6.89
N PRO A 229 1.14 15.61 6.61
CA PRO A 229 2.43 15.75 7.29
C PRO A 229 3.26 16.98 6.88
N GLY A 230 2.80 17.76 5.90
CA GLY A 230 3.49 18.93 5.37
C GLY A 230 4.51 18.63 4.26
N ALA A 231 5.00 19.68 3.61
CA ALA A 231 5.90 19.60 2.45
C ALA A 231 7.28 19.01 2.73
N ALA A 232 7.75 19.03 3.99
CA ALA A 232 9.01 18.40 4.37
C ALA A 232 8.97 16.86 4.35
N CYS A 233 7.77 16.27 4.29
CA CYS A 233 7.61 14.83 4.19
C CYS A 233 7.76 14.34 2.75
N THR A 234 8.77 13.52 2.50
CA THR A 234 9.09 12.98 1.17
C THR A 234 8.94 11.46 1.07
N ASN A 235 8.47 10.78 2.14
CA ASN A 235 8.32 9.33 2.13
C ASN A 235 7.26 8.89 1.10
N SER A 236 7.65 8.10 0.12
CA SER A 236 6.75 7.51 -0.89
C SER A 236 6.36 6.06 -0.59
N TYR A 237 6.92 5.44 0.44
CA TYR A 237 6.64 4.04 0.76
C TYR A 237 5.39 3.89 1.63
N PRO A 238 4.50 2.94 1.30
CA PRO A 238 3.36 2.60 2.14
C PRO A 238 3.81 1.98 3.46
N ASN A 239 3.08 2.26 4.54
CA ASN A 239 3.28 1.60 5.82
C ASN A 239 2.70 0.17 5.82
N ALA A 240 2.96 -0.56 6.90
CA ALA A 240 2.53 -1.94 7.03
C ALA A 240 1.00 -2.15 6.98
N ALA A 241 0.18 -1.15 7.39
CA ALA A 241 -1.27 -1.25 7.30
C ALA A 241 -1.77 -1.08 5.87
N GLU A 242 -1.24 -0.08 5.17
CA GLU A 242 -1.50 0.18 3.74
C GLU A 242 -1.08 -1.04 2.89
N ILE A 243 0.11 -1.60 3.13
CA ILE A 243 0.58 -2.84 2.48
C ILE A 243 -0.43 -3.97 2.70
N ARG A 244 -0.84 -4.23 3.96
CA ARG A 244 -1.78 -5.32 4.26
C ARG A 244 -3.13 -5.13 3.57
N GLU A 245 -3.56 -3.91 3.35
CA GLU A 245 -4.82 -3.61 2.66
C GLU A 245 -4.72 -3.88 1.16
N VAL A 246 -3.66 -3.40 0.50
CA VAL A 246 -3.43 -3.72 -0.91
C VAL A 246 -3.29 -5.24 -1.12
N ARG A 247 -2.63 -5.96 -0.21
CA ARG A 247 -2.58 -7.43 -0.28
C ARG A 247 -3.95 -8.10 -0.19
N ARG A 248 -4.90 -7.56 0.59
CA ARG A 248 -6.28 -8.08 0.62
C ARG A 248 -7.03 -7.75 -0.67
N ASN A 249 -6.81 -6.55 -1.19
CA ASN A 249 -7.42 -6.02 -2.40
C ASN A 249 -7.01 -6.79 -3.67
N PHE A 250 -5.77 -7.29 -3.74
CA PHE A 250 -5.23 -8.00 -4.91
C PHE A 250 -4.85 -9.47 -4.65
N GLY A 251 -5.07 -9.96 -3.42
CA GLY A 251 -4.78 -11.34 -3.06
C GLY A 251 -5.77 -12.33 -3.68
N PRO A 252 -5.51 -13.65 -3.58
CA PRO A 252 -6.32 -14.70 -4.21
C PRO A 252 -7.80 -14.71 -3.85
N THR A 253 -8.19 -14.06 -2.75
CA THR A 253 -9.59 -13.93 -2.29
C THR A 253 -10.35 -12.79 -2.98
N ALA A 254 -9.66 -11.87 -3.67
CA ALA A 254 -10.29 -10.74 -4.37
C ALA A 254 -10.88 -11.14 -5.75
N ALA A 255 -10.46 -12.28 -6.32
CA ALA A 255 -10.93 -12.77 -7.62
C ALA A 255 -12.28 -13.51 -7.57
N ILE A 256 -13.00 -13.46 -6.44
CA ILE A 256 -14.30 -14.12 -6.25
C ILE A 256 -15.35 -13.04 -5.94
N GLY A 257 -15.73 -12.27 -6.95
CA GLY A 257 -16.77 -11.25 -6.89
C GLY A 257 -17.43 -11.06 -8.23
#